data_AF-A0AAV4AIC0-F1
#
_entry.id   AF-A0AAV4AIC0-F1
#
_cell.length_a   1.000
_cell.length_b   1.000
_cell.length_c   1.000
_cell.angle_alpha   90.00
_cell.angle_beta   90.00
_cell.angle_gamma   90.00
#
_symmetry.space_group_name_H-M   'P 1'
#
loop_
_entity.id
_entity.type
_entity.pdbx_description
1 polymer ?
#
loop_
_entity_poly.entity_id
_entity_poly.type
_entity_poly.pdbx_seq_one_letter_code
_entity_poly.pdbx_strand_id
1 'polypeptide(L)'
;MEGSLIVKTPFSGFESNKLAMRHQGDMGDFSSHAEINVAEKSVVADASFNGGYTTTGTFTLTSPIPGMETVKFNMKKKGRAKNFKGDVTLTVNDDKIDADYNHKFTKGGFKSGFKLTTPYTENLKLSLEHNGQPERFTNEMSASYGRKYDVDSVVSFDYNHPDVSGHSTLKYKLGGRRQVARMHFSKNGALRDMSFSGSAGLNDDEINVSGAWKNYGSMEGNVKINTPFDGFKTTGMTFSHDGQLNDFRSSMDVMYMDDKSINGKISLTTNGLKRIHLDSEISTPFKKFPSANLIFNHNYDEYRNMLNGDAALTTPTAGFGSGSLTYTKTGSWDNLDVSTNAKRNGKQVGNFKLSHTMAGHDVHSNVELEASDYPAFTVSFDHMGDLSNFNTKASSNFGNDNVFGEFSKNGPMDDLTVSATARYNSDSVEMSGSWNSQRGIDGNLEIKTPFEDFNDIGASISHTGDASDFSTSAKVEFMDNKVISGKLDLSSNGRLVSEISTPFKGFEYTKMEANGAYDSYSKDMNAK
;
A
#
# COMPACT_ATOMS: atom_id res chain seq x y z
N MET A 1 43.16 -62.73 -42.88
CA MET A 1 42.69 -63.94 -42.16
C MET A 1 41.80 -64.73 -43.09
N GLU A 2 42.05 -66.02 -43.24
CA GLU A 2 41.19 -66.93 -44.00
C GLU A 2 40.92 -68.14 -43.12
N GLY A 3 39.68 -68.62 -43.13
CA GLY A 3 39.27 -69.77 -42.35
C GLY A 3 38.08 -70.46 -42.99
N SER A 4 38.08 -71.78 -42.98
CA SER A 4 36.95 -72.59 -43.44
C SER A 4 36.73 -73.76 -42.50
N LEU A 5 35.49 -74.01 -42.13
CA LEU A 5 35.04 -75.14 -41.34
C LEU A 5 33.99 -75.90 -42.15
N ILE A 6 34.19 -77.21 -42.29
CA ILE A 6 33.20 -78.11 -42.90
C ILE A 6 32.74 -79.07 -41.81
N VAL A 7 31.44 -79.06 -41.52
CA VAL A 7 30.80 -79.96 -40.55
C VAL A 7 29.97 -80.97 -41.32
N LYS A 8 30.36 -82.24 -41.22
CA LYS A 8 29.59 -83.36 -41.77
C LYS A 8 28.69 -83.94 -40.70
N THR A 9 27.42 -84.18 -41.03
CA THR A 9 26.47 -84.79 -40.10
C THR A 9 25.77 -85.99 -40.76
N PRO A 10 25.23 -86.94 -39.99
CA PRO A 10 24.44 -88.04 -40.54
C PRO A 10 22.97 -87.67 -40.77
N PHE A 11 22.56 -86.42 -40.52
CA PHE A 11 21.17 -85.99 -40.63
C PHE A 11 20.84 -85.64 -42.08
N SER A 12 19.71 -86.18 -42.57
CA SER A 12 19.27 -85.94 -43.95
C SER A 12 18.98 -84.45 -44.18
N GLY A 13 19.56 -83.91 -45.25
CA GLY A 13 19.53 -82.48 -45.54
C GLY A 13 20.53 -81.66 -44.73
N PHE A 14 21.45 -82.22 -43.94
CA PHE A 14 22.53 -81.49 -43.25
C PHE A 14 23.88 -82.22 -43.40
N GLU A 15 24.04 -83.05 -44.43
CA GLU A 15 25.16 -83.96 -44.59
C GLU A 15 26.49 -83.24 -44.75
N SER A 16 26.47 -82.03 -45.32
CA SER A 16 27.63 -81.16 -45.48
C SER A 16 27.25 -79.71 -45.24
N ASN A 17 27.74 -79.15 -44.13
CA ASN A 17 27.58 -77.74 -43.79
C ASN A 17 28.94 -77.06 -43.90
N LYS A 18 29.01 -75.90 -44.55
CA LYS A 18 30.24 -75.15 -44.77
C LYS A 18 30.10 -73.76 -44.16
N LEU A 19 31.11 -73.36 -43.40
CA LEU A 19 31.37 -71.98 -43.03
C LEU A 19 32.71 -71.60 -43.63
N ALA A 20 32.76 -70.56 -44.46
CA ALA A 20 34.00 -70.00 -44.96
C ALA A 20 34.03 -68.49 -44.71
N MET A 21 35.20 -67.97 -44.36
CA MET A 21 35.43 -66.56 -44.14
C MET A 21 36.81 -66.17 -44.68
N ARG A 22 36.85 -65.03 -45.37
CA ARG A 22 38.07 -64.33 -45.76
C ARG A 22 37.97 -62.89 -45.31
N HIS A 23 39.05 -62.36 -44.75
CA HIS A 23 39.21 -60.97 -44.36
C HIS A 23 40.61 -60.49 -44.76
N GLN A 24 40.67 -59.38 -45.48
CA GLN A 24 41.89 -58.76 -45.93
C GLN A 24 41.87 -57.28 -45.55
N GLY A 25 42.96 -56.78 -44.97
CA GLY A 25 43.11 -55.40 -44.54
C GLY A 25 43.02 -55.22 -43.03
N ASP A 26 42.86 -53.97 -42.59
CA ASP A 26 42.67 -53.57 -41.20
C ASP A 26 41.29 -52.90 -41.01
N MET A 27 40.96 -52.44 -39.80
CA MET A 27 39.65 -51.82 -39.56
C MET A 27 39.42 -50.50 -40.31
N GLY A 28 40.48 -49.85 -40.80
CA GLY A 28 40.40 -48.60 -41.58
C GLY A 28 40.29 -48.83 -43.08
N ASP A 29 40.71 -49.98 -43.60
CA ASP A 29 40.63 -50.37 -45.01
C ASP A 29 40.60 -51.90 -45.14
N PHE A 30 39.44 -52.46 -45.52
CA PHE A 30 39.28 -53.92 -45.64
C PHE A 30 38.33 -54.38 -46.74
N SER A 31 38.49 -55.65 -47.09
CA SER A 31 37.50 -56.46 -47.80
C SER A 31 37.31 -57.79 -47.07
N SER A 32 36.06 -58.17 -46.86
CA SER A 32 35.66 -59.42 -46.21
C SER A 32 34.61 -60.15 -47.04
N HIS A 33 34.66 -61.47 -46.99
CA HIS A 33 33.69 -62.37 -47.60
C HIS A 33 33.39 -63.48 -46.59
N ALA A 34 32.11 -63.78 -46.38
CA ALA A 34 31.67 -64.90 -45.55
C ALA A 34 30.57 -65.68 -46.28
N GLU A 35 30.65 -67.00 -46.22
CA GLU A 35 29.70 -67.91 -46.84
C GLU A 35 29.31 -68.99 -45.83
N ILE A 36 28.01 -69.18 -45.64
CA ILE A 36 27.43 -70.25 -44.83
C ILE A 36 26.52 -71.07 -45.72
N ASN A 37 26.80 -72.36 -45.85
CA ASN A 37 25.92 -73.33 -46.50
C ASN A 37 25.42 -74.31 -45.44
N VAL A 38 24.11 -74.31 -45.19
CA VAL A 38 23.44 -75.21 -44.26
C VAL A 38 22.19 -75.72 -44.95
N ALA A 39 22.04 -77.04 -45.04
CA ALA A 39 20.87 -77.67 -45.66
C ALA A 39 20.53 -77.16 -47.08
N GLU A 40 21.54 -77.13 -47.95
CA GLU A 40 21.45 -76.63 -49.34
C GLU A 40 21.04 -75.16 -49.48
N LYS A 41 20.88 -74.44 -48.35
CA LYS A 41 20.62 -73.01 -48.29
C LYS A 41 21.92 -72.26 -48.06
N SER A 42 22.19 -71.30 -48.93
CA SER A 42 23.39 -70.47 -48.88
C SER A 42 23.07 -69.08 -48.35
N VAL A 43 23.91 -68.60 -47.44
CA VAL A 43 23.97 -67.20 -47.01
C VAL A 43 25.35 -66.69 -47.35
N VAL A 44 25.40 -65.64 -48.18
CA VAL A 44 26.66 -65.01 -48.62
C VAL A 44 26.67 -63.56 -48.15
N ALA A 45 27.75 -63.14 -47.52
CA ALA A 45 27.96 -61.78 -47.07
C ALA A 45 29.30 -61.23 -47.55
N ASP A 46 29.26 -60.15 -48.34
CA ASP A 46 30.42 -59.40 -48.77
C ASP A 46 30.43 -58.05 -48.07
N ALA A 47 31.59 -57.64 -47.54
CA ALA A 47 31.77 -56.32 -46.94
C ALA A 47 33.06 -55.67 -47.43
N SER A 48 33.02 -54.40 -47.77
CA SER A 48 34.22 -53.61 -48.02
C SER A 48 34.13 -52.26 -47.34
N PHE A 49 35.25 -51.76 -46.87
CA PHE A 49 35.36 -50.44 -46.27
C PHE A 49 36.68 -49.84 -46.68
N ASN A 50 36.65 -48.58 -47.11
CA ASN A 50 37.85 -47.81 -47.43
C ASN A 50 37.75 -46.47 -46.71
N GLY A 51 38.62 -46.26 -45.72
CA GLY A 51 38.71 -45.05 -44.93
C GLY A 51 39.57 -43.97 -45.59
N GLY A 52 39.29 -42.70 -45.28
CA GLY A 52 40.08 -41.58 -45.81
C GLY A 52 39.27 -40.31 -46.06
N TYR A 53 39.80 -39.43 -46.94
CA TYR A 53 39.11 -38.20 -47.34
C TYR A 53 37.81 -38.52 -48.10
N THR A 54 37.86 -39.50 -49.00
CA THR A 54 36.69 -40.19 -49.52
C THR A 54 36.60 -41.50 -48.75
N THR A 55 35.51 -41.71 -48.04
CA THR A 55 35.21 -42.95 -47.32
C THR A 55 34.11 -43.66 -48.08
N THR A 56 34.31 -44.94 -48.39
CA THR A 56 33.28 -45.78 -49.00
C THR A 56 33.10 -47.04 -48.18
N GLY A 57 31.86 -47.51 -48.07
CA GLY A 57 31.55 -48.79 -47.44
C GLY A 57 30.49 -49.49 -48.27
N THR A 58 30.66 -50.78 -48.49
CA THR A 58 29.64 -51.62 -49.12
C THR A 58 29.43 -52.86 -48.27
N PHE A 59 28.19 -53.32 -48.21
CA PHE A 59 27.84 -54.61 -47.63
C PHE A 59 26.74 -55.23 -48.48
N THR A 60 26.89 -56.49 -48.86
CA THR A 60 25.88 -57.25 -49.59
C THR A 60 25.63 -58.55 -48.87
N LEU A 61 24.39 -58.82 -48.49
CA LEU A 61 23.92 -60.10 -48.00
C LEU A 61 22.98 -60.70 -49.05
N THR A 62 23.24 -61.94 -49.44
CA THR A 62 22.30 -62.77 -50.20
C THR A 62 21.89 -63.91 -49.29
N SER A 63 20.59 -64.10 -49.09
CA SER A 63 20.08 -65.14 -48.19
C SER A 63 18.81 -65.79 -48.74
N PRO A 64 18.41 -66.96 -48.23
CA PRO A 64 17.13 -67.58 -48.55
C PRO A 64 16.02 -67.19 -47.56
N ILE A 65 16.26 -66.19 -46.69
CA ILE A 65 15.30 -65.73 -45.68
C ILE A 65 14.26 -64.83 -46.37
N PRO A 66 12.96 -65.17 -46.35
CA PRO A 66 11.93 -64.33 -46.94
C PRO A 66 11.92 -62.92 -46.37
N GLY A 67 11.93 -61.91 -47.24
CA GLY A 67 12.02 -60.49 -46.87
C GLY A 67 13.45 -59.97 -46.63
N MET A 68 14.48 -60.82 -46.77
CA MET A 68 15.90 -60.47 -46.68
C MET A 68 16.74 -61.23 -47.73
N GLU A 69 16.13 -61.52 -48.88
CA GLU A 69 16.74 -62.27 -49.96
C GLU A 69 17.98 -61.55 -50.48
N THR A 70 17.90 -60.22 -50.56
CA THR A 70 19.04 -59.35 -50.87
C THR A 70 19.05 -58.14 -49.96
N VAL A 71 20.14 -57.93 -49.22
CA VAL A 71 20.37 -56.68 -48.47
C VAL A 71 21.65 -56.05 -48.98
N LYS A 72 21.55 -54.84 -49.56
CA LYS A 72 22.70 -54.08 -50.04
C LYS A 72 22.78 -52.76 -49.28
N PHE A 73 23.90 -52.54 -48.62
CA PHE A 73 24.23 -51.26 -47.99
C PHE A 73 25.40 -50.63 -48.76
N ASN A 74 25.24 -49.38 -49.15
CA ASN A 74 26.29 -48.59 -49.78
C ASN A 74 26.38 -47.26 -49.03
N MET A 75 27.60 -46.84 -48.68
CA MET A 75 27.85 -45.52 -48.11
C MET A 75 29.01 -44.85 -48.82
N LYS A 76 28.89 -43.54 -49.01
CA LYS A 76 29.94 -42.69 -49.55
C LYS A 76 29.98 -41.38 -48.78
N LYS A 77 31.13 -41.04 -48.21
CA LYS A 77 31.40 -39.76 -47.54
C LYS A 77 32.61 -39.09 -48.16
N LYS A 78 32.49 -37.86 -48.64
CA LYS A 78 33.63 -37.04 -49.08
C LYS A 78 33.82 -35.86 -48.12
N GLY A 79 35.03 -35.69 -47.60
CA GLY A 79 35.40 -34.54 -46.77
C GLY A 79 35.81 -34.89 -45.33
N ARG A 80 36.24 -33.87 -44.58
CA ARG A 80 36.64 -33.96 -43.16
C ARG A 80 35.49 -33.52 -42.26
N ALA A 81 35.58 -33.76 -40.95
CA ALA A 81 34.51 -33.47 -39.98
C ALA A 81 33.91 -32.04 -40.07
N LYS A 82 34.70 -31.03 -40.43
CA LYS A 82 34.22 -29.64 -40.60
C LYS A 82 33.58 -29.36 -41.97
N ASN A 83 33.75 -30.22 -42.96
CA ASN A 83 33.18 -30.02 -44.30
C ASN A 83 33.10 -31.38 -45.00
N PHE A 84 31.91 -31.97 -44.98
CA PHE A 84 31.66 -33.25 -45.61
C PHE A 84 30.28 -33.31 -46.26
N LYS A 85 30.16 -34.20 -47.24
CA LYS A 85 28.89 -34.61 -47.81
C LYS A 85 28.92 -36.11 -48.05
N GLY A 86 27.77 -36.74 -48.02
CA GLY A 86 27.66 -38.15 -48.30
C GLY A 86 26.25 -38.61 -48.57
N ASP A 87 26.19 -39.86 -48.99
CA ASP A 87 24.99 -40.59 -49.32
C ASP A 87 25.10 -42.00 -48.72
N VAL A 88 23.97 -42.50 -48.23
CA VAL A 88 23.80 -43.88 -47.78
C VAL A 88 22.60 -44.46 -48.51
N THR A 89 22.78 -45.61 -49.15
CA THR A 89 21.71 -46.38 -49.77
C THR A 89 21.62 -47.73 -49.07
N LEU A 90 20.44 -48.07 -48.57
CA LEU A 90 20.08 -49.41 -48.14
C LEU A 90 19.01 -49.95 -49.10
N THR A 91 19.27 -51.09 -49.71
CA THR A 91 18.32 -51.80 -50.54
C THR A 91 17.99 -53.13 -49.88
N VAL A 92 16.71 -53.38 -49.61
CA VAL A 92 16.22 -54.68 -49.15
C VAL A 92 15.31 -55.20 -50.26
N ASN A 93 15.75 -56.25 -50.94
CA ASN A 93 15.14 -56.76 -52.17
C ASN A 93 15.07 -55.66 -53.25
N ASP A 94 13.86 -55.17 -53.55
CA ASP A 94 13.63 -54.08 -54.50
C ASP A 94 13.40 -52.71 -53.82
N ASP A 95 13.20 -52.69 -52.51
CA ASP A 95 12.90 -51.48 -51.75
C ASP A 95 14.18 -50.71 -51.42
N LYS A 96 14.21 -49.43 -51.80
CA LYS A 96 15.39 -48.56 -51.68
C LYS A 96 15.16 -47.44 -50.66
N ILE A 97 16.04 -47.36 -49.68
CA ILE A 97 16.15 -46.29 -48.70
C ILE A 97 17.40 -45.47 -49.03
N ASP A 98 17.23 -44.18 -49.30
CA ASP A 98 18.33 -43.25 -49.57
C ASP A 98 18.39 -42.16 -48.50
N ALA A 99 19.59 -41.94 -47.93
CA ALA A 99 19.88 -40.86 -47.01
C ALA A 99 21.01 -39.97 -47.55
N ASP A 100 20.69 -38.72 -47.88
CA ASP A 100 21.67 -37.70 -48.28
C ASP A 100 22.01 -36.82 -47.08
N TYR A 101 23.29 -36.54 -46.85
CA TYR A 101 23.71 -35.63 -45.78
C TYR A 101 24.85 -34.71 -46.21
N ASN A 102 24.85 -33.49 -45.69
CA ASN A 102 25.92 -32.53 -45.88
C ASN A 102 26.12 -31.68 -44.63
N HIS A 103 27.36 -31.29 -44.38
CA HIS A 103 27.73 -30.46 -43.25
C HIS A 103 28.92 -29.59 -43.63
N LYS A 104 28.84 -28.30 -43.31
CA LYS A 104 29.90 -27.32 -43.48
C LYS A 104 29.95 -26.43 -42.25
N PHE A 105 31.07 -26.48 -41.54
CA PHE A 105 31.40 -25.64 -40.40
C PHE A 105 32.48 -24.63 -40.80
N THR A 106 32.26 -23.37 -40.43
CA THR A 106 33.16 -22.24 -40.67
C THR A 106 33.38 -21.48 -39.36
N LYS A 107 34.33 -20.53 -39.33
CA LYS A 107 34.58 -19.71 -38.14
C LYS A 107 33.34 -18.90 -37.69
N GLY A 108 32.48 -18.53 -38.64
CA GLY A 108 31.31 -17.68 -38.39
C GLY A 108 29.98 -18.37 -38.62
N GLY A 109 29.92 -19.70 -38.56
CA GLY A 109 28.66 -20.38 -38.85
C GLY A 109 28.76 -21.85 -39.22
N PHE A 110 27.62 -22.51 -39.32
CA PHE A 110 27.52 -23.86 -39.88
C PHE A 110 26.28 -24.00 -40.76
N LYS A 111 26.35 -24.93 -41.71
CA LYS A 111 25.23 -25.37 -42.53
C LYS A 111 25.19 -26.88 -42.53
N SER A 112 24.04 -27.46 -42.19
CA SER A 112 23.81 -28.90 -42.15
C SER A 112 22.52 -29.23 -42.87
N GLY A 113 22.55 -30.27 -43.71
CA GLY A 113 21.37 -30.77 -44.40
C GLY A 113 21.29 -32.28 -44.33
N PHE A 114 20.07 -32.80 -44.18
CA PHE A 114 19.77 -34.22 -44.17
C PHE A 114 18.49 -34.46 -44.97
N LYS A 115 18.48 -35.50 -45.80
CA LYS A 115 17.30 -35.92 -46.55
C LYS A 115 17.19 -37.44 -46.50
N LEU A 116 16.02 -37.95 -46.12
CA LEU A 116 15.70 -39.38 -46.12
C LEU A 116 14.55 -39.63 -47.10
N THR A 117 14.76 -40.56 -48.01
CA THR A 117 13.80 -41.05 -48.99
C THR A 117 13.61 -42.54 -48.75
N THR A 118 12.38 -42.97 -48.51
CA THR A 118 12.07 -44.36 -48.15
C THR A 118 10.67 -44.73 -48.67
N PRO A 119 10.42 -45.98 -49.06
CA PRO A 119 9.08 -46.42 -49.48
C PRO A 119 8.11 -46.52 -48.29
N TYR A 120 8.62 -46.59 -47.06
CA TYR A 120 7.81 -46.86 -45.86
C TYR A 120 7.18 -45.61 -45.22
N THR A 121 7.72 -44.42 -45.53
CA THR A 121 7.25 -43.15 -44.96
C THR A 121 7.41 -42.01 -45.95
N GLU A 122 6.82 -40.85 -45.65
CA GLU A 122 7.02 -39.65 -46.47
C GLU A 122 8.47 -39.15 -46.40
N ASN A 123 8.90 -38.45 -47.45
CA ASN A 123 10.26 -37.90 -47.51
C ASN A 123 10.50 -36.90 -46.38
N LEU A 124 11.58 -37.11 -45.63
CA LEU A 124 12.05 -36.20 -44.59
C LEU A 124 13.18 -35.34 -45.14
N LYS A 125 13.10 -34.02 -44.96
CA LYS A 125 14.23 -33.10 -45.20
C LYS A 125 14.42 -32.20 -43.99
N LEU A 126 15.67 -32.04 -43.57
CA LEU A 126 16.11 -31.15 -42.51
C LEU A 126 17.23 -30.26 -43.03
N SER A 127 17.17 -28.98 -42.73
CA SER A 127 18.21 -27.99 -43.01
C SER A 127 18.37 -27.09 -41.79
N LEU A 128 19.62 -26.89 -41.37
CA LEU A 128 20.00 -26.02 -40.26
C LEU A 128 21.14 -25.13 -40.74
N GLU A 129 20.99 -23.83 -40.59
CA GLU A 129 22.00 -22.84 -40.93
C GLU A 129 22.14 -21.84 -39.79
N HIS A 130 23.38 -21.62 -39.35
CA HIS A 130 23.75 -20.58 -38.39
C HIS A 130 24.80 -19.72 -39.06
N ASN A 131 24.54 -18.41 -39.11
CA ASN A 131 25.45 -17.42 -39.67
C ASN A 131 25.65 -16.30 -38.65
N GLY A 132 26.89 -16.03 -38.25
CA GLY A 132 27.25 -14.92 -37.36
C GLY A 132 28.01 -15.33 -36.09
N GLN A 133 28.02 -14.43 -35.11
CA GLN A 133 28.56 -14.62 -33.76
C GLN A 133 27.41 -14.43 -32.75
N PRO A 134 27.55 -14.81 -31.47
CA PRO A 134 26.47 -14.68 -30.48
C PRO A 134 25.86 -13.26 -30.36
N GLU A 135 26.66 -12.22 -30.61
CA GLU A 135 26.21 -10.82 -30.58
C GLU A 135 25.43 -10.43 -31.84
N ARG A 136 25.68 -11.07 -32.98
CA ARG A 136 24.99 -10.81 -34.24
C ARG A 136 24.91 -12.08 -35.07
N PHE A 137 23.72 -12.67 -35.15
CA PHE A 137 23.51 -13.91 -35.90
C PHE A 137 22.18 -13.97 -36.61
N THR A 138 22.09 -14.89 -37.57
CA THR A 138 20.87 -15.40 -38.17
C THR A 138 20.89 -16.92 -38.14
N ASN A 139 19.81 -17.51 -37.64
CA ASN A 139 19.56 -18.94 -37.63
C ASN A 139 18.40 -19.25 -38.56
N GLU A 140 18.60 -20.20 -39.47
CA GLU A 140 17.56 -20.72 -40.34
C GLU A 140 17.40 -22.22 -40.07
N MET A 141 16.15 -22.64 -39.86
CA MET A 141 15.79 -24.05 -39.75
C MET A 141 14.67 -24.34 -40.74
N SER A 142 14.81 -25.39 -41.53
CA SER A 142 13.76 -25.91 -42.40
C SER A 142 13.60 -27.40 -42.15
N ALA A 143 12.38 -27.84 -41.88
CA ALA A 143 12.01 -29.24 -41.73
C ALA A 143 10.77 -29.52 -42.57
N SER A 144 10.79 -30.61 -43.35
CA SER A 144 9.61 -31.05 -44.11
C SER A 144 9.45 -32.57 -44.04
N TYR A 145 8.20 -33.01 -43.92
CA TYR A 145 7.80 -34.41 -43.96
C TYR A 145 6.64 -34.56 -44.95
N GLY A 146 6.96 -35.04 -46.14
CA GLY A 146 6.03 -35.10 -47.27
C GLY A 146 5.55 -33.73 -47.74
N ARG A 147 4.31 -33.67 -48.25
CA ARG A 147 3.68 -32.40 -48.72
C ARG A 147 2.79 -31.73 -47.67
N LYS A 148 2.52 -32.42 -46.56
CA LYS A 148 1.54 -32.01 -45.54
C LYS A 148 2.17 -31.26 -44.37
N TYR A 149 3.44 -31.51 -44.09
CA TYR A 149 4.13 -30.97 -42.93
C TYR A 149 5.39 -30.22 -43.34
N ASP A 150 5.45 -28.93 -43.04
CA ASP A 150 6.65 -28.10 -43.20
C ASP A 150 6.77 -27.08 -42.07
N VAL A 151 8.00 -26.80 -41.66
CA VAL A 151 8.36 -25.79 -40.66
C VAL A 151 9.60 -25.07 -41.18
N ASP A 152 9.47 -23.77 -41.43
CA ASP A 152 10.58 -22.88 -41.76
C ASP A 152 10.66 -21.81 -40.65
N SER A 153 11.82 -21.69 -40.01
CA SER A 153 12.09 -20.72 -38.96
C SER A 153 13.31 -19.88 -39.34
N VAL A 154 13.20 -18.58 -39.18
CA VAL A 154 14.30 -17.62 -39.27
C VAL A 154 14.35 -16.85 -37.96
N VAL A 155 15.51 -16.79 -37.32
CA VAL A 155 15.76 -16.02 -36.10
C VAL A 155 17.00 -15.18 -36.30
N SER A 156 16.85 -13.85 -36.26
CA SER A 156 17.95 -12.90 -36.33
C SER A 156 18.05 -12.13 -35.01
N PHE A 157 19.28 -11.88 -34.57
CA PHE A 157 19.60 -11.13 -33.36
C PHE A 157 20.77 -10.20 -33.66
N ASP A 158 20.70 -8.97 -33.15
CA ASP A 158 21.76 -7.97 -33.27
C ASP A 158 21.87 -7.20 -31.94
N TYR A 159 23.02 -7.35 -31.29
CA TYR A 159 23.43 -6.64 -30.10
C TYR A 159 24.59 -5.72 -30.44
N ASN A 160 24.31 -4.41 -30.40
CA ASN A 160 25.28 -3.36 -30.61
C ASN A 160 25.13 -2.33 -29.47
N HIS A 161 25.77 -2.60 -28.33
CA HIS A 161 25.59 -1.82 -27.11
C HIS A 161 25.52 -0.30 -27.38
N PRO A 162 24.48 0.41 -26.91
CA PRO A 162 23.42 -0.05 -25.99
C PRO A 162 22.20 -0.66 -26.69
N ASP A 163 22.23 -0.76 -28.02
CA ASP A 163 21.11 -1.15 -28.86
C ASP A 163 21.00 -2.68 -28.96
N VAL A 164 19.76 -3.18 -28.95
CA VAL A 164 19.47 -4.61 -29.07
C VAL A 164 18.26 -4.78 -29.96
N SER A 165 18.32 -5.68 -30.93
CA SER A 165 17.17 -6.03 -31.75
C SER A 165 17.12 -7.52 -32.05
N GLY A 166 15.91 -7.99 -32.30
CA GLY A 166 15.68 -9.35 -32.74
C GLY A 166 14.44 -9.45 -33.62
N HIS A 167 14.48 -10.41 -34.52
CA HIS A 167 13.38 -10.72 -35.40
C HIS A 167 13.27 -12.24 -35.54
N SER A 168 12.06 -12.76 -35.43
CA SER A 168 11.79 -14.16 -35.69
C SER A 168 10.58 -14.31 -36.60
N THR A 169 10.70 -15.18 -37.59
CA THR A 169 9.60 -15.62 -38.44
C THR A 169 9.52 -17.14 -38.40
N LEU A 170 8.36 -17.67 -38.01
CA LEU A 170 8.05 -19.09 -38.05
C LEU A 170 6.89 -19.32 -39.03
N LYS A 171 7.17 -19.98 -40.14
CA LYS A 171 6.17 -20.44 -41.10
C LYS A 171 5.97 -21.93 -40.91
N TYR A 172 4.76 -22.37 -40.64
CA TYR A 172 4.50 -23.80 -40.42
C TYR A 172 3.22 -24.26 -41.10
N LYS A 173 3.19 -25.54 -41.47
CA LYS A 173 2.05 -26.25 -42.02
C LYS A 173 1.93 -27.58 -41.30
N LEU A 174 0.82 -27.80 -40.61
CA LEU A 174 0.54 -29.04 -39.88
C LEU A 174 -0.72 -29.68 -40.45
N GLY A 175 -0.64 -30.18 -41.69
CA GLY A 175 -1.75 -30.82 -42.40
C GLY A 175 -2.77 -29.87 -43.05
N GLY A 176 -2.82 -28.60 -42.62
CA GLY A 176 -3.78 -27.58 -43.10
C GLY A 176 -3.15 -26.44 -43.91
N ARG A 177 -3.72 -25.24 -43.77
CA ARG A 177 -3.17 -24.00 -44.33
C ARG A 177 -1.86 -23.65 -43.63
N ARG A 178 -0.96 -23.03 -44.39
CA ARG A 178 0.29 -22.51 -43.87
C ARG A 178 0.01 -21.30 -42.98
N GLN A 179 0.57 -21.31 -41.78
CA GLN A 179 0.46 -20.28 -40.76
C GLN A 179 1.79 -19.52 -40.69
N VAL A 180 1.74 -18.24 -40.32
CA VAL A 180 2.94 -17.41 -40.18
C VAL A 180 2.91 -16.71 -38.83
N ALA A 181 3.81 -17.07 -37.93
CA ALA A 181 4.05 -16.34 -36.70
C ALA A 181 5.26 -15.40 -36.88
N ARG A 182 5.13 -14.15 -36.43
CA ARG A 182 6.19 -13.15 -36.46
C ARG A 182 6.41 -12.58 -35.06
N MET A 183 7.67 -12.37 -34.71
CA MET A 183 8.08 -11.64 -33.52
C MET A 183 9.15 -10.63 -33.88
N HIS A 184 9.06 -9.46 -33.28
CA HIS A 184 10.07 -8.43 -33.39
C HIS A 184 10.29 -7.79 -32.01
N PHE A 185 11.52 -7.42 -31.71
CA PHE A 185 11.82 -6.49 -30.64
C PHE A 185 13.00 -5.60 -31.02
N SER A 186 13.00 -4.39 -30.49
CA SER A 186 14.08 -3.44 -30.63
C SER A 186 14.12 -2.55 -29.39
N LYS A 187 15.31 -2.31 -28.87
CA LYS A 187 15.62 -1.32 -27.84
C LYS A 187 16.79 -0.50 -28.35
N ASN A 188 16.63 0.81 -28.40
CA ASN A 188 17.65 1.75 -28.85
C ASN A 188 17.95 2.76 -27.74
N GLY A 189 19.21 3.17 -27.59
CA GLY A 189 19.65 4.15 -26.59
C GLY A 189 19.97 3.55 -25.22
N ALA A 190 20.52 4.34 -24.29
CA ALA A 190 20.89 3.89 -22.95
C ALA A 190 19.68 3.89 -22.00
N LEU A 191 19.77 3.25 -20.81
CA LEU A 191 18.62 3.21 -19.86
C LEU A 191 18.14 4.60 -19.38
N ARG A 192 18.95 5.65 -19.56
CA ARG A 192 18.56 7.04 -19.25
C ARG A 192 17.80 7.74 -20.38
N ASP A 193 17.92 7.24 -21.61
CA ASP A 193 17.21 7.74 -22.80
C ASP A 193 17.14 6.60 -23.80
N MET A 194 15.98 5.94 -23.82
CA MET A 194 15.73 4.78 -24.65
C MET A 194 14.39 4.86 -25.33
N SER A 195 14.33 4.25 -26.51
CA SER A 195 13.08 3.85 -27.16
C SER A 195 13.06 2.33 -27.28
N PHE A 196 11.87 1.75 -27.21
CA PHE A 196 11.68 0.33 -27.41
C PHE A 196 10.44 0.07 -28.24
N SER A 197 10.48 -1.03 -28.99
CA SER A 197 9.33 -1.56 -29.72
C SER A 197 9.37 -3.08 -29.69
N GLY A 198 8.21 -3.69 -29.78
CA GLY A 198 8.06 -5.12 -29.95
C GLY A 198 6.76 -5.44 -30.63
N SER A 199 6.75 -6.51 -31.41
CA SER A 199 5.53 -7.04 -32.01
C SER A 199 5.48 -8.55 -31.93
N ALA A 200 4.28 -9.08 -31.83
CA ALA A 200 4.01 -10.50 -31.91
C ALA A 200 2.71 -10.71 -32.66
N GLY A 201 2.74 -11.53 -33.70
CA GLY A 201 1.56 -11.75 -34.53
C GLY A 201 1.45 -13.18 -35.06
N LEU A 202 0.21 -13.59 -35.30
CA LEU A 202 -0.15 -14.83 -35.98
C LEU A 202 -1.01 -14.47 -37.20
N ASN A 203 -0.47 -14.71 -38.38
CA ASN A 203 -1.05 -14.33 -39.67
C ASN A 203 -1.27 -12.81 -39.79
N ASP A 204 -2.52 -12.36 -39.75
CA ASP A 204 -2.94 -10.97 -39.90
C ASP A 204 -3.21 -10.29 -38.55
N ASP A 205 -3.30 -11.07 -37.47
CA ASP A 205 -3.48 -10.56 -36.10
C ASP A 205 -2.13 -10.25 -35.48
N GLU A 206 -1.89 -8.98 -35.13
CA GLU A 206 -0.63 -8.52 -34.54
C GLU A 206 -0.88 -7.64 -33.32
N ILE A 207 -0.10 -7.90 -32.27
CA ILE A 207 0.02 -7.06 -31.10
C ILE A 207 1.31 -6.27 -31.23
N ASN A 208 1.24 -4.95 -31.08
CA ASN A 208 2.39 -4.06 -31.14
C ASN A 208 2.54 -3.34 -29.81
N VAL A 209 3.77 -3.24 -29.30
CA VAL A 209 4.13 -2.47 -28.12
C VAL A 209 5.22 -1.49 -28.54
N SER A 210 5.09 -0.24 -28.14
CA SER A 210 6.12 0.78 -28.37
C SER A 210 6.18 1.73 -27.20
N GLY A 211 7.36 2.23 -26.88
CA GLY A 211 7.52 3.22 -25.82
C GLY A 211 8.84 3.94 -25.89
N ALA A 212 8.93 5.01 -25.11
CA ALA A 212 10.17 5.71 -24.86
C ALA A 212 10.25 6.11 -23.39
N TRP A 213 11.48 6.30 -22.93
CA TRP A 213 11.78 6.65 -21.55
C TRP A 213 12.99 7.57 -21.53
N LYS A 214 12.88 8.69 -20.82
CA LYS A 214 13.95 9.65 -20.54
C LYS A 214 14.03 9.93 -19.05
N ASN A 215 15.23 9.95 -18.51
CA ASN A 215 15.51 10.22 -17.09
C ASN A 215 16.80 11.05 -16.97
N TYR A 216 16.71 12.33 -17.31
CA TYR A 216 17.78 13.33 -17.22
C TYR A 216 17.29 14.53 -16.40
N GLY A 217 17.28 14.37 -15.08
CA GLY A 217 16.72 15.38 -14.17
C GLY A 217 15.21 15.27 -14.07
N SER A 218 14.50 15.46 -15.18
CA SER A 218 13.09 15.08 -15.31
C SER A 218 12.96 13.64 -15.81
N MET A 219 11.84 13.00 -15.44
CA MET A 219 11.45 11.70 -15.96
C MET A 219 10.27 11.88 -16.90
N GLU A 220 10.37 11.32 -18.09
CA GLU A 220 9.29 11.25 -19.06
C GLU A 220 9.24 9.84 -19.61
N GLY A 221 8.05 9.30 -19.78
CA GLY A 221 7.92 8.03 -20.46
C GLY A 221 6.54 7.80 -21.01
N ASN A 222 6.50 7.02 -22.08
CA ASN A 222 5.28 6.61 -22.71
C ASN A 222 5.36 5.14 -23.11
N VAL A 223 4.24 4.44 -22.99
CA VAL A 223 4.05 3.07 -23.47
C VAL A 223 2.73 3.02 -24.20
N LYS A 224 2.71 2.44 -25.39
CA LYS A 224 1.53 2.24 -26.22
C LYS A 224 1.46 0.78 -26.65
N ILE A 225 0.30 0.18 -26.52
CA ILE A 225 -0.02 -1.19 -26.91
C ILE A 225 -1.16 -1.11 -27.93
N ASN A 226 -0.96 -1.65 -29.12
CA ASN A 226 -2.01 -1.82 -30.12
C ASN A 226 -2.35 -3.31 -30.22
N THR A 227 -3.64 -3.64 -30.18
CA THR A 227 -4.13 -5.02 -30.26
C THR A 227 -5.26 -5.15 -31.28
N PRO A 228 -5.54 -6.36 -31.80
CA PRO A 228 -6.71 -6.60 -32.64
C PRO A 228 -8.02 -6.74 -31.83
N PHE A 229 -7.98 -6.63 -30.50
CA PHE A 229 -9.13 -6.90 -29.63
C PHE A 229 -10.01 -5.65 -29.47
N ASP A 230 -11.30 -5.79 -29.77
CA ASP A 230 -12.28 -4.72 -29.56
C ASP A 230 -12.32 -4.26 -28.10
N GLY A 231 -12.36 -2.95 -27.89
CA GLY A 231 -12.30 -2.33 -26.56
C GLY A 231 -10.87 -2.10 -26.05
N PHE A 232 -9.86 -2.70 -26.68
CA PHE A 232 -8.44 -2.60 -26.32
C PHE A 232 -7.55 -2.43 -27.56
N LYS A 233 -8.09 -1.83 -28.63
CA LYS A 233 -7.33 -1.57 -29.86
C LYS A 233 -6.16 -0.66 -29.60
N THR A 234 -6.30 0.26 -28.66
CA THR A 234 -5.19 1.07 -28.18
C THR A 234 -5.26 1.26 -26.68
N THR A 235 -4.21 0.80 -26.00
CA THR A 235 -3.99 1.01 -24.58
C THR A 235 -2.65 1.73 -24.42
N GLY A 236 -2.52 2.59 -23.41
CA GLY A 236 -1.27 3.28 -23.21
C GLY A 236 -1.17 4.03 -21.91
N MET A 237 0.03 4.46 -21.61
CA MET A 237 0.36 5.28 -20.47
C MET A 237 1.38 6.32 -20.92
N THR A 238 1.18 7.57 -20.51
CA THR A 238 2.18 8.62 -20.57
C THR A 238 2.34 9.18 -19.17
N PHE A 239 3.57 9.41 -18.73
CA PHE A 239 3.80 10.07 -17.45
C PHE A 239 4.97 11.04 -17.56
N SER A 240 4.95 12.07 -16.72
CA SER A 240 6.06 12.99 -16.53
C SER A 240 6.25 13.30 -15.06
N HIS A 241 7.51 13.52 -14.66
CA HIS A 241 7.90 13.98 -13.33
C HIS A 241 9.04 14.99 -13.50
N ASP A 242 8.87 16.17 -12.96
CA ASP A 242 9.86 17.25 -13.00
C ASP A 242 10.05 17.80 -11.59
N GLY A 243 11.30 18.00 -11.18
CA GLY A 243 11.64 18.53 -9.86
C GLY A 243 12.15 17.50 -8.85
N GLN A 244 12.28 17.93 -7.60
CA GLN A 244 12.76 17.13 -6.47
C GLN A 244 11.62 16.84 -5.50
N LEU A 245 11.80 15.93 -4.54
CA LEU A 245 10.75 15.53 -3.58
C LEU A 245 10.05 16.69 -2.83
N ASN A 246 10.74 17.82 -2.65
CA ASN A 246 10.20 19.00 -1.97
C ASN A 246 9.62 20.06 -2.92
N ASP A 247 9.86 19.93 -4.22
CA ASP A 247 9.36 20.85 -5.25
C ASP A 247 9.26 20.09 -6.58
N PHE A 248 8.08 19.54 -6.87
CA PHE A 248 7.86 18.75 -8.08
C PHE A 248 6.51 18.98 -8.72
N ARG A 249 6.46 18.64 -10.01
CA ARG A 249 5.24 18.48 -10.79
C ARG A 249 5.24 17.10 -11.42
N SER A 250 4.10 16.43 -11.40
CA SER A 250 3.94 15.14 -12.06
C SER A 250 2.61 15.06 -12.76
N SER A 251 2.60 14.37 -13.89
CA SER A 251 1.39 14.10 -14.64
C SER A 251 1.35 12.65 -15.11
N MET A 252 0.16 12.11 -15.24
CA MET A 252 -0.07 10.77 -15.75
C MET A 252 -1.34 10.77 -16.61
N ASP A 253 -1.26 10.17 -17.78
CA ASP A 253 -2.36 9.86 -18.68
C ASP A 253 -2.36 8.35 -18.90
N VAL A 254 -3.48 7.69 -18.60
CA VAL A 254 -3.65 6.25 -18.78
C VAL A 254 -4.87 5.99 -19.63
N MET A 255 -4.67 5.52 -20.86
CA MET A 255 -5.72 5.01 -21.72
C MET A 255 -5.84 3.50 -21.50
N TYR A 256 -6.86 3.06 -20.76
CA TYR A 256 -7.01 1.65 -20.33
C TYR A 256 -7.98 0.85 -21.20
N MET A 257 -8.78 1.53 -22.02
CA MET A 257 -9.69 1.00 -23.02
C MET A 257 -9.82 2.03 -24.15
N ASP A 258 -10.38 1.60 -25.28
CA ASP A 258 -10.71 2.47 -26.41
C ASP A 258 -11.47 3.72 -25.90
N ASP A 259 -10.90 4.90 -26.17
CA ASP A 259 -11.42 6.22 -25.81
C ASP A 259 -11.70 6.45 -24.31
N LYS A 260 -11.07 5.68 -23.41
CA LYS A 260 -11.22 5.82 -21.96
C LYS A 260 -9.88 6.12 -21.30
N SER A 261 -9.68 7.40 -20.96
CA SER A 261 -8.49 7.89 -20.28
C SER A 261 -8.75 8.23 -18.81
N ILE A 262 -7.72 8.04 -18.00
CA ILE A 262 -7.61 8.59 -16.65
C ILE A 262 -6.44 9.56 -16.68
N ASN A 263 -6.70 10.80 -16.26
CA ASN A 263 -5.70 11.87 -16.22
C ASN A 263 -5.47 12.26 -14.77
N GLY A 264 -4.22 12.38 -14.36
CA GLY A 264 -3.84 12.87 -13.04
C GLY A 264 -2.73 13.90 -13.16
N LYS A 265 -2.79 14.96 -12.36
CA LYS A 265 -1.66 15.85 -12.11
C LYS A 265 -1.51 16.11 -10.62
N ILE A 266 -0.27 16.32 -10.21
CA ILE A 266 0.07 16.71 -8.85
C ILE A 266 1.25 17.68 -8.91
N SER A 267 1.16 18.77 -8.16
CA SER A 267 2.23 19.71 -7.91
C SER A 267 2.39 19.85 -6.41
N LEU A 268 3.62 19.73 -5.91
CA LEU A 268 3.94 19.93 -4.49
C LEU A 268 5.13 20.86 -4.39
N THR A 269 5.01 21.90 -3.57
CA THR A 269 6.13 22.70 -3.10
C THR A 269 6.09 22.74 -1.57
N THR A 270 7.17 22.34 -0.91
CA THR A 270 7.22 22.24 0.55
C THR A 270 8.59 22.63 1.13
N ASN A 271 8.55 23.23 2.32
CA ASN A 271 9.71 23.40 3.20
C ASN A 271 9.42 22.67 4.53
N GLY A 272 9.34 21.34 4.45
CA GLY A 272 8.87 20.50 5.55
C GLY A 272 7.47 20.90 6.01
N LEU A 273 7.23 20.87 7.32
CA LEU A 273 5.95 21.30 7.88
C LEU A 273 5.81 22.84 7.96
N LYS A 274 6.85 23.62 7.62
CA LYS A 274 6.74 25.09 7.69
C LYS A 274 5.90 25.66 6.56
N ARG A 275 6.01 25.10 5.36
CA ARG A 275 5.22 25.52 4.19
C ARG A 275 4.87 24.32 3.35
N ILE A 276 3.62 24.21 2.95
CA ILE A 276 3.12 23.18 2.04
C ILE A 276 2.17 23.84 1.06
N HIS A 277 2.41 23.64 -0.24
CA HIS A 277 1.49 23.95 -1.31
C HIS A 277 1.31 22.68 -2.13
N LEU A 278 0.11 22.11 -2.12
CA LEU A 278 -0.27 20.95 -2.88
C LEU A 278 -1.42 21.34 -3.81
N ASP A 279 -1.28 21.03 -5.09
CA ASP A 279 -2.35 21.11 -6.09
C ASP A 279 -2.42 19.76 -6.80
N SER A 280 -3.56 19.09 -6.73
CA SER A 280 -3.78 17.81 -7.39
C SER A 280 -5.11 17.79 -8.13
N GLU A 281 -5.08 17.27 -9.35
CA GLU A 281 -6.28 17.00 -10.14
C GLU A 281 -6.30 15.54 -10.60
N ILE A 282 -7.51 14.98 -10.65
CA ILE A 282 -7.79 13.72 -11.32
C ILE A 282 -9.06 13.85 -12.16
N SER A 283 -9.03 13.27 -13.36
CA SER A 283 -10.17 13.14 -14.27
C SER A 283 -10.29 11.69 -14.70
N THR A 284 -11.49 11.14 -14.68
CA THR A 284 -11.75 9.74 -15.03
C THR A 284 -12.99 9.63 -15.91
N PRO A 285 -13.15 8.52 -16.67
CA PRO A 285 -14.34 8.27 -17.46
C PRO A 285 -15.45 7.63 -16.61
N PHE A 286 -15.27 7.49 -15.29
CA PHE A 286 -16.24 6.86 -14.41
C PHE A 286 -17.35 7.83 -14.04
N LYS A 287 -18.59 7.51 -14.44
CA LYS A 287 -19.78 8.33 -14.15
C LYS A 287 -19.95 8.69 -12.67
N LYS A 288 -19.54 7.80 -11.76
CA LYS A 288 -19.64 8.00 -10.30
C LYS A 288 -18.50 8.85 -9.72
N PHE A 289 -17.40 9.03 -10.45
CA PHE A 289 -16.22 9.79 -10.00
C PHE A 289 -15.56 10.48 -11.21
N PRO A 290 -16.21 11.47 -11.82
CA PRO A 290 -15.72 12.07 -13.07
C PRO A 290 -14.43 12.88 -12.85
N SER A 291 -14.31 13.60 -11.73
CA SER A 291 -13.11 14.38 -11.41
C SER A 291 -13.03 14.76 -9.94
N ALA A 292 -11.83 15.09 -9.49
CA ALA A 292 -11.59 15.80 -8.24
C ALA A 292 -10.39 16.74 -8.38
N ASN A 293 -10.49 17.93 -7.82
CA ASN A 293 -9.38 18.87 -7.66
C ASN A 293 -9.22 19.18 -6.17
N LEU A 294 -7.99 19.01 -5.66
CA LEU A 294 -7.61 19.23 -4.28
C LEU A 294 -6.49 20.27 -4.25
N ILE A 295 -6.71 21.35 -3.51
CA ILE A 295 -5.70 22.34 -3.18
C ILE A 295 -5.50 22.31 -1.67
N PHE A 296 -4.25 22.31 -1.22
CA PHE A 296 -3.91 22.44 0.20
C PHE A 296 -2.72 23.39 0.38
N ASN A 297 -2.95 24.43 1.18
CA ASN A 297 -1.98 25.42 1.55
C ASN A 297 -1.77 25.37 3.07
N HIS A 298 -0.51 25.43 3.48
CA HIS A 298 -0.10 25.51 4.87
C HIS A 298 1.09 26.43 5.00
N ASN A 299 1.06 27.31 6.01
CA ASN A 299 2.18 28.16 6.36
C ASN A 299 2.26 28.33 7.88
N TYR A 300 3.40 27.94 8.44
CA TYR A 300 3.79 28.16 9.82
C TYR A 300 4.94 29.18 9.87
N ASP A 301 4.67 30.29 10.56
CA ASP A 301 5.61 31.36 10.85
C ASP A 301 6.03 31.25 12.33
N GLU A 302 7.20 30.65 12.53
CA GLU A 302 7.79 30.42 13.86
C GLU A 302 8.05 31.74 14.61
N TYR A 303 8.43 32.81 13.91
CA TYR A 303 8.72 34.11 14.53
C TYR A 303 7.47 34.79 15.07
N ARG A 304 6.33 34.58 14.43
CA ARG A 304 5.03 35.12 14.85
C ARG A 304 4.21 34.13 15.67
N ASN A 305 4.73 32.92 15.90
CA ASN A 305 3.99 31.80 16.47
C ASN A 305 2.61 31.61 15.81
N MET A 306 2.57 31.77 14.49
CA MET A 306 1.35 31.82 13.68
C MET A 306 1.32 30.66 12.71
N LEU A 307 0.16 30.03 12.59
CA LEU A 307 -0.11 28.94 11.67
C LEU A 307 -1.37 29.30 10.89
N ASN A 308 -1.33 29.22 9.57
CA ASN A 308 -2.51 29.41 8.75
C ASN A 308 -2.47 28.52 7.51
N GLY A 309 -3.64 28.34 6.91
CA GLY A 309 -3.75 27.59 5.68
C GLY A 309 -5.18 27.39 5.25
N ASP A 310 -5.31 26.73 4.12
CA ASP A 310 -6.58 26.41 3.52
C ASP A 310 -6.53 25.07 2.79
N ALA A 311 -7.67 24.41 2.72
CA ALA A 311 -7.87 23.22 1.93
C ALA A 311 -9.12 23.43 1.08
N ALA A 312 -9.06 23.14 -0.21
CA ALA A 312 -10.21 23.20 -1.11
C ALA A 312 -10.34 21.89 -1.89
N LEU A 313 -11.55 21.35 -1.93
CA LEU A 313 -11.91 20.19 -2.72
C LEU A 313 -13.05 20.58 -3.66
N THR A 314 -12.86 20.36 -4.95
CA THR A 314 -13.92 20.50 -5.95
C THR A 314 -14.16 19.15 -6.63
N THR A 315 -15.36 18.61 -6.52
CA THR A 315 -15.74 17.36 -7.19
C THR A 315 -17.24 17.30 -7.47
N PRO A 316 -17.67 16.85 -8.67
CA PRO A 316 -19.08 16.58 -8.95
C PRO A 316 -19.61 15.34 -8.24
N THR A 317 -18.71 14.52 -7.67
CA THR A 317 -19.02 13.21 -7.08
C THR A 317 -20.08 13.34 -6.00
N ALA A 318 -21.15 12.53 -6.13
CA ALA A 318 -22.29 12.53 -5.22
C ALA A 318 -22.93 13.93 -4.97
N GLY A 319 -22.81 14.86 -5.91
CA GLY A 319 -23.34 16.22 -5.74
C GLY A 319 -22.62 17.04 -4.66
N PHE A 320 -21.36 16.74 -4.37
CA PHE A 320 -20.57 17.48 -3.39
C PHE A 320 -20.41 18.95 -3.79
N GLY A 321 -19.97 19.21 -5.02
CA GLY A 321 -19.72 20.54 -5.56
C GLY A 321 -18.34 21.05 -5.16
N SER A 322 -18.28 22.18 -4.46
CA SER A 322 -17.04 22.71 -3.88
C SER A 322 -17.11 22.75 -2.36
N GLY A 323 -16.01 22.44 -1.70
CA GLY A 323 -15.82 22.55 -0.26
C GLY A 323 -14.49 23.23 0.03
N SER A 324 -14.46 24.10 1.03
CA SER A 324 -13.22 24.74 1.49
C SER A 324 -13.17 24.83 3.00
N LEU A 325 -11.98 24.66 3.57
CA LEU A 325 -11.69 24.87 4.97
C LEU A 325 -10.53 25.85 5.08
N THR A 326 -10.69 26.95 5.81
CA THR A 326 -9.57 27.83 6.19
C THR A 326 -9.32 27.69 7.68
N TYR A 327 -8.07 27.74 8.10
CA TYR A 327 -7.70 27.71 9.52
C TYR A 327 -6.61 28.71 9.84
N THR A 328 -6.65 29.26 11.05
CA THR A 328 -5.62 30.13 11.62
C THR A 328 -5.40 29.80 13.07
N LYS A 329 -4.16 29.90 13.53
CA LYS A 329 -3.77 29.90 14.93
C LYS A 329 -2.72 30.98 15.15
N THR A 330 -2.86 31.79 16.19
CA THR A 330 -1.91 32.86 16.55
C THR A 330 -1.57 32.81 18.04
N GLY A 331 -0.35 33.23 18.37
CA GLY A 331 0.11 33.43 19.75
C GLY A 331 0.43 32.15 20.54
N SER A 332 0.84 32.26 21.80
CA SER A 332 1.28 31.14 22.66
C SER A 332 0.13 30.62 23.54
N TRP A 333 0.41 29.67 24.43
CA TRP A 333 -0.60 29.17 25.38
C TRP A 333 -1.20 30.27 26.27
N ASP A 334 -0.45 31.34 26.57
CA ASP A 334 -0.95 32.47 27.38
C ASP A 334 -1.75 33.48 26.56
N ASN A 335 -1.70 33.40 25.23
CA ASN A 335 -2.44 34.28 24.34
C ASN A 335 -2.67 33.54 23.02
N LEU A 336 -3.74 32.74 22.96
CA LEU A 336 -4.02 31.81 21.89
C LEU A 336 -5.33 32.19 21.22
N ASP A 337 -5.27 32.45 19.91
CA ASP A 337 -6.46 32.49 19.07
C ASP A 337 -6.40 31.37 18.04
N VAL A 338 -7.51 30.66 17.85
CA VAL A 338 -7.69 29.65 16.82
C VAL A 338 -9.00 29.97 16.10
N SER A 339 -9.00 29.94 14.77
CA SER A 339 -10.22 30.05 13.99
C SER A 339 -10.22 29.03 12.85
N THR A 340 -11.38 28.47 12.55
CA THR A 340 -11.60 27.67 11.35
C THR A 340 -12.92 28.05 10.70
N ASN A 341 -12.96 28.05 9.37
CA ASN A 341 -14.17 28.34 8.60
C ASN A 341 -14.31 27.31 7.49
N ALA A 342 -15.41 26.56 7.53
CA ALA A 342 -15.77 25.58 6.53
C ALA A 342 -16.89 26.13 5.65
N LYS A 343 -16.73 26.04 4.33
CA LYS A 343 -17.75 26.39 3.34
C LYS A 343 -18.04 25.22 2.42
N ARG A 344 -19.30 25.07 2.02
CA ARG A 344 -19.74 24.18 0.95
C ARG A 344 -20.53 24.99 -0.07
N ASN A 345 -20.15 24.91 -1.34
CA ASN A 345 -20.75 25.68 -2.44
C ASN A 345 -20.82 27.18 -2.14
N GLY A 346 -19.74 27.72 -1.53
CA GLY A 346 -19.63 29.12 -1.11
C GLY A 346 -20.39 29.51 0.15
N LYS A 347 -21.27 28.65 0.68
CA LYS A 347 -22.02 28.90 1.93
C LYS A 347 -21.25 28.39 3.13
N GLN A 348 -21.19 29.17 4.21
CA GLN A 348 -20.60 28.72 5.47
C GLN A 348 -21.42 27.56 6.03
N VAL A 349 -20.74 26.46 6.33
CA VAL A 349 -21.33 25.24 6.92
C VAL A 349 -20.79 24.92 8.31
N GLY A 350 -19.66 25.52 8.66
CA GLY A 350 -19.03 25.35 9.96
C GLY A 350 -18.12 26.53 10.26
N ASN A 351 -18.06 26.93 11.52
CA ASN A 351 -17.15 27.94 12.02
C ASN A 351 -16.79 27.58 13.46
N PHE A 352 -15.51 27.56 13.76
CA PHE A 352 -15.00 27.32 15.09
C PHE A 352 -14.05 28.44 15.47
N LYS A 353 -14.20 28.98 16.67
CA LYS A 353 -13.27 29.95 17.24
C LYS A 353 -12.91 29.54 18.66
N LEU A 354 -11.66 29.77 19.02
CA LEU A 354 -11.18 29.71 20.38
C LEU A 354 -10.32 30.95 20.60
N SER A 355 -10.56 31.66 21.69
CA SER A 355 -9.68 32.73 22.16
C SER A 355 -9.35 32.47 23.61
N HIS A 356 -8.08 32.58 23.98
CA HIS A 356 -7.60 32.38 25.34
C HIS A 356 -6.54 33.43 25.65
N THR A 357 -6.63 34.05 26.82
CA THR A 357 -5.65 35.02 27.30
C THR A 357 -5.42 34.78 28.79
N MET A 358 -4.15 34.72 29.18
CA MET A 358 -3.69 34.66 30.56
C MET A 358 -2.79 35.86 30.83
N ALA A 359 -3.15 36.66 31.82
CA ALA A 359 -2.41 37.84 32.23
C ALA A 359 -2.25 37.86 33.75
N GLY A 360 -1.08 37.41 34.22
CA GLY A 360 -0.83 37.28 35.66
C GLY A 360 -1.70 36.20 36.28
N HIS A 361 -2.68 36.59 37.10
CA HIS A 361 -3.67 35.68 37.67
C HIS A 361 -4.98 35.66 36.90
N ASP A 362 -5.17 36.55 35.92
CA ASP A 362 -6.42 36.63 35.16
C ASP A 362 -6.39 35.64 33.98
N VAL A 363 -7.51 34.95 33.75
CA VAL A 363 -7.69 33.98 32.67
C VAL A 363 -9.02 34.27 31.98
N HIS A 364 -8.97 34.49 30.67
CA HIS A 364 -10.14 34.66 29.81
C HIS A 364 -10.10 33.60 28.73
N SER A 365 -11.14 32.79 28.59
CA SER A 365 -11.25 31.75 27.57
C SER A 365 -12.64 31.76 26.97
N ASN A 366 -12.72 31.70 25.64
CA ASN A 366 -13.98 31.61 24.93
C ASN A 366 -13.84 30.57 23.80
N VAL A 367 -14.86 29.74 23.63
CA VAL A 367 -14.96 28.75 22.56
C VAL A 367 -16.31 28.92 21.90
N GLU A 368 -16.33 29.07 20.58
CA GLU A 368 -17.53 29.20 19.76
C GLU A 368 -17.52 28.13 18.66
N LEU A 369 -18.62 27.41 18.51
CA LEU A 369 -18.85 26.47 17.42
C LEU A 369 -20.22 26.73 16.80
N GLU A 370 -20.20 26.97 15.50
CA GLU A 370 -21.39 27.09 14.66
C GLU A 370 -21.30 26.03 13.56
N ALA A 371 -22.34 25.22 13.37
CA ALA A 371 -22.43 24.29 12.25
C ALA A 371 -23.86 24.27 11.72
N SER A 372 -24.05 24.11 10.41
CA SER A 372 -25.39 24.18 9.80
C SER A 372 -26.37 23.16 10.36
N ASP A 373 -25.88 22.00 10.77
CA ASP A 373 -26.69 20.85 11.18
C ASP A 373 -26.74 20.69 12.72
N TYR A 374 -26.10 21.58 13.48
CA TYR A 374 -26.04 21.50 14.94
C TYR A 374 -26.35 22.85 15.60
N PRO A 375 -26.98 22.86 16.80
CA PRO A 375 -27.13 24.09 17.57
C PRO A 375 -25.79 24.76 17.81
N ALA A 376 -25.78 26.10 17.79
CA ALA A 376 -24.61 26.86 18.17
C ALA A 376 -24.23 26.53 19.62
N PHE A 377 -22.92 26.43 19.85
CA PHE A 377 -22.34 26.11 21.13
C PHE A 377 -21.30 27.17 21.48
N THR A 378 -21.46 27.79 22.64
CA THR A 378 -20.50 28.78 23.16
C THR A 378 -20.15 28.45 24.60
N VAL A 379 -18.87 28.49 24.95
CA VAL A 379 -18.40 28.35 26.34
C VAL A 379 -17.46 29.49 26.66
N SER A 380 -17.72 30.20 27.75
CA SER A 380 -16.82 31.20 28.31
C SER A 380 -16.34 30.80 29.70
N PHE A 381 -15.10 31.15 30.00
CA PHE A 381 -14.50 31.03 31.32
C PHE A 381 -13.68 32.29 31.60
N ASP A 382 -14.03 33.00 32.65
CA ASP A 382 -13.37 34.23 33.08
C ASP A 382 -12.97 34.10 34.54
N HIS A 383 -11.68 34.13 34.84
CA HIS A 383 -11.15 34.22 36.19
C HIS A 383 -10.39 35.54 36.31
N MET A 384 -10.69 36.32 37.34
CA MET A 384 -10.01 37.57 37.63
C MET A 384 -9.56 37.57 39.09
N GLY A 385 -8.32 37.99 39.34
CA GLY A 385 -7.77 38.16 40.68
C GLY A 385 -7.00 36.95 41.22
N ASP A 386 -6.58 37.03 42.49
CA ASP A 386 -5.70 36.07 43.15
C ASP A 386 -6.44 35.24 44.23
N LEU A 387 -5.73 34.35 44.93
CA LEU A 387 -6.31 33.52 46.00
C LEU A 387 -6.99 34.30 47.14
N SER A 388 -6.64 35.57 47.34
CA SER A 388 -7.25 36.43 48.36
C SER A 388 -8.53 37.06 47.82
N ASN A 389 -8.47 37.60 46.60
CA ASN A 389 -9.57 38.33 45.97
C ASN A 389 -9.73 37.84 44.53
N PHE A 390 -10.76 37.04 44.27
CA PHE A 390 -11.05 36.58 42.92
C PHE A 390 -12.54 36.57 42.59
N ASN A 391 -12.83 36.62 41.30
CA ASN A 391 -14.12 36.31 40.71
C ASN A 391 -13.91 35.32 39.55
N THR A 392 -14.60 34.19 39.59
CA THR A 392 -14.58 33.17 38.53
C THR A 392 -15.97 33.02 37.97
N LYS A 393 -16.11 33.17 36.65
CA LYS A 393 -17.34 32.98 35.89
C LYS A 393 -17.13 31.89 34.86
N ALA A 394 -18.12 31.04 34.70
CA ALA A 394 -18.21 30.09 33.60
C ALA A 394 -19.61 30.19 33.00
N SER A 395 -19.71 30.27 31.68
CA SER A 395 -20.99 30.25 31.00
C SER A 395 -20.96 29.32 29.79
N SER A 396 -22.09 28.69 29.50
CA SER A 396 -22.26 27.83 28.33
C SER A 396 -23.63 28.03 27.75
N ASN A 397 -23.71 28.20 26.43
CA ASN A 397 -24.96 28.21 25.70
C ASN A 397 -24.95 27.06 24.69
N PHE A 398 -26.01 26.26 24.69
CA PHE A 398 -26.21 25.18 23.73
C PHE A 398 -27.63 25.26 23.17
N GLY A 399 -27.76 25.81 21.96
CA GLY A 399 -29.08 26.10 21.40
C GLY A 399 -29.86 27.11 22.25
N ASN A 400 -30.91 26.64 22.94
CA ASN A 400 -31.73 27.47 23.82
C ASN A 400 -31.37 27.31 25.31
N ASP A 401 -30.51 26.35 25.65
CA ASP A 401 -30.11 26.10 27.03
C ASP A 401 -28.93 27.00 27.41
N ASN A 402 -29.03 27.66 28.57
CA ASN A 402 -28.00 28.52 29.12
C ASN A 402 -27.62 28.03 30.51
N VAL A 403 -26.32 27.80 30.74
CA VAL A 403 -25.75 27.45 32.04
C VAL A 403 -24.79 28.56 32.44
N PHE A 404 -24.90 29.05 33.65
CA PHE A 404 -24.01 30.07 34.20
C PHE A 404 -23.57 29.70 35.62
N GLY A 405 -22.30 29.89 35.91
CA GLY A 405 -21.72 29.77 37.24
C GLY A 405 -20.87 30.99 37.54
N GLU A 406 -21.00 31.54 38.73
CA GLU A 406 -20.13 32.60 39.26
C GLU A 406 -19.72 32.23 40.68
N PHE A 407 -18.45 32.44 41.02
CA PHE A 407 -17.92 32.29 42.36
C PHE A 407 -16.94 33.41 42.65
N SER A 408 -17.23 34.20 43.68
CA SER A 408 -16.39 35.30 44.13
C SER A 408 -15.95 35.10 45.57
N LYS A 409 -14.70 35.44 45.85
CA LYS A 409 -14.13 35.52 47.20
C LYS A 409 -13.44 36.87 47.34
N ASN A 410 -13.65 37.52 48.47
CA ASN A 410 -13.00 38.77 48.82
C ASN A 410 -12.49 38.69 50.26
N GLY A 411 -11.23 39.04 50.49
CA GLY A 411 -10.56 39.03 51.79
C GLY A 411 -9.75 37.75 52.11
N PRO A 412 -8.83 37.82 53.09
CA PRO A 412 -8.05 36.67 53.58
C PRO A 412 -8.90 35.64 54.34
N MET A 413 -8.35 34.46 54.66
CA MET A 413 -9.13 33.37 55.26
C MET A 413 -9.72 33.66 56.64
N ASP A 414 -9.17 34.64 57.37
CA ASP A 414 -9.61 35.08 58.68
C ASP A 414 -10.61 36.25 58.64
N ASP A 415 -10.84 36.85 57.47
CA ASP A 415 -11.84 37.89 57.21
C ASP A 415 -12.24 37.85 55.73
N LEU A 416 -13.25 37.03 55.41
CA LEU A 416 -13.71 36.82 54.03
C LEU A 416 -15.19 37.02 53.83
N THR A 417 -15.52 37.30 52.58
CA THR A 417 -16.86 37.16 52.02
C THR A 417 -16.79 36.26 50.80
N VAL A 418 -17.75 35.36 50.66
CA VAL A 418 -17.94 34.51 49.48
C VAL A 418 -19.32 34.72 48.90
N SER A 419 -19.42 34.63 47.57
CA SER A 419 -20.69 34.46 46.89
C SER A 419 -20.56 33.44 45.78
N ALA A 420 -21.58 32.60 45.60
CA ALA A 420 -21.68 31.68 44.49
C ALA A 420 -23.06 31.82 43.84
N THR A 421 -23.12 31.69 42.52
CA THR A 421 -24.36 31.70 41.76
C THR A 421 -24.29 30.61 40.72
N ALA A 422 -25.30 29.74 40.65
CA ALA A 422 -25.48 28.78 39.58
C ALA A 422 -26.84 29.05 38.93
N ARG A 423 -26.88 29.19 37.61
CA ARG A 423 -28.12 29.38 36.85
C ARG A 423 -28.24 28.35 35.74
N TYR A 424 -29.45 27.82 35.58
CA TYR A 424 -29.86 27.03 34.42
C TYR A 424 -31.11 27.69 33.85
N ASN A 425 -31.00 28.27 32.66
CA ASN A 425 -32.04 29.09 32.05
C ASN A 425 -32.54 30.21 33.01
N SER A 426 -33.81 30.18 33.42
CA SER A 426 -34.40 31.14 34.36
C SER A 426 -34.14 30.82 35.84
N ASP A 427 -33.75 29.59 36.15
CA ASP A 427 -33.69 29.10 37.51
C ASP A 427 -32.29 29.35 38.09
N SER A 428 -32.22 29.84 39.32
CA SER A 428 -30.96 30.21 39.97
C SER A 428 -30.85 29.71 41.41
N VAL A 429 -29.68 29.20 41.76
CA VAL A 429 -29.25 28.98 43.14
C VAL A 429 -28.18 30.02 43.47
N GLU A 430 -28.39 30.78 44.54
CA GLU A 430 -27.46 31.80 45.00
C GLU A 430 -26.99 31.48 46.42
N MET A 431 -25.72 31.71 46.71
CA MET A 431 -25.12 31.51 48.03
C MET A 431 -24.31 32.74 48.38
N SER A 432 -24.43 33.25 49.59
CA SER A 432 -23.55 34.28 50.14
C SER A 432 -23.14 33.93 51.55
N GLY A 433 -21.90 34.23 51.91
CA GLY A 433 -21.42 34.03 53.28
C GLY A 433 -20.32 35.00 53.64
N SER A 434 -20.19 35.29 54.93
CA SER A 434 -19.10 36.08 55.50
C SER A 434 -18.52 35.35 56.70
N TRP A 435 -17.23 35.48 56.90
CA TRP A 435 -16.52 34.90 58.03
C TRP A 435 -15.46 35.87 58.54
N ASN A 436 -15.51 36.22 59.81
CA ASN A 436 -14.49 37.02 60.49
C ASN A 436 -14.06 36.28 61.76
N SER A 437 -12.77 35.98 61.88
CA SER A 437 -12.18 35.33 63.05
C SER A 437 -11.12 36.18 63.78
N GLN A 438 -11.05 37.47 63.49
CA GLN A 438 -9.95 38.33 63.97
C GLN A 438 -10.10 38.78 65.44
N ARG A 439 -11.33 38.94 65.92
CA ARG A 439 -11.63 39.45 67.29
C ARG A 439 -12.82 38.71 67.94
N GLY A 440 -12.89 37.41 67.73
CA GLY A 440 -14.09 36.60 67.92
C GLY A 440 -14.40 35.86 66.63
N ILE A 441 -15.48 35.09 66.58
CA ILE A 441 -15.95 34.41 65.37
C ILE A 441 -17.30 35.00 65.00
N ASP A 442 -17.42 35.62 63.84
CA ASP A 442 -18.69 36.02 63.25
C ASP A 442 -18.81 35.40 61.86
N GLY A 443 -19.77 34.49 61.70
CA GLY A 443 -19.98 33.73 60.48
C GLY A 443 -21.43 33.80 60.03
N ASN A 444 -21.69 33.95 58.74
CA ASN A 444 -23.00 33.74 58.16
C ASN A 444 -22.92 33.00 56.82
N LEU A 445 -24.02 32.35 56.47
CA LEU A 445 -24.27 31.66 55.21
C LEU A 445 -25.74 31.84 54.89
N GLU A 446 -26.05 32.25 53.66
CA GLU A 446 -27.38 32.39 53.10
C GLU A 446 -27.39 31.67 51.76
N ILE A 447 -28.39 30.83 51.52
CA ILE A 447 -28.59 30.09 50.26
C ILE A 447 -30.02 30.35 49.80
N LYS A 448 -30.17 30.80 48.56
CA LYS A 448 -31.45 30.98 47.87
C LYS A 448 -31.61 29.95 46.78
N THR A 449 -32.75 29.29 46.71
CA THR A 449 -33.01 28.24 45.71
C THR A 449 -34.37 28.43 45.03
N PRO A 450 -34.58 27.85 43.84
CA PRO A 450 -35.88 27.86 43.17
C PRO A 450 -36.77 26.70 43.65
N PHE A 451 -36.34 25.93 44.67
CA PHE A 451 -37.06 24.76 45.15
C PHE A 451 -38.09 25.17 46.20
N GLU A 452 -39.33 24.75 45.98
CA GLU A 452 -40.43 24.94 46.93
C GLU A 452 -40.02 24.46 48.34
N ASP A 453 -40.41 25.22 49.36
CA ASP A 453 -40.02 25.05 50.77
C ASP A 453 -38.51 25.21 51.06
N PHE A 454 -37.67 25.65 50.11
CA PHE A 454 -36.24 25.87 50.37
C PHE A 454 -35.78 27.17 49.70
N ASN A 455 -36.66 28.17 49.64
CA ASN A 455 -36.37 29.44 48.96
C ASN A 455 -35.28 30.21 49.70
N ASP A 456 -35.29 30.16 51.03
CA ASP A 456 -34.30 30.81 51.90
C ASP A 456 -33.77 29.82 52.96
N ILE A 457 -32.46 29.58 52.93
CA ILE A 457 -31.74 28.79 53.93
C ILE A 457 -30.65 29.66 54.52
N GLY A 458 -30.61 29.82 55.83
CA GLY A 458 -29.65 30.66 56.53
C GLY A 458 -28.95 29.92 57.65
N ALA A 459 -27.68 30.23 57.89
CA ALA A 459 -26.96 29.86 59.10
C ALA A 459 -26.12 31.05 59.56
N SER A 460 -26.07 31.32 60.86
CA SER A 460 -25.16 32.31 61.43
C SER A 460 -24.60 31.85 62.75
N ILE A 461 -23.37 32.23 63.06
CA ILE A 461 -22.70 32.01 64.34
C ILE A 461 -21.99 33.30 64.75
N SER A 462 -22.07 33.65 66.03
CA SER A 462 -21.29 34.72 66.64
C SER A 462 -20.70 34.20 67.94
N HIS A 463 -19.40 34.39 68.16
CA HIS A 463 -18.68 34.00 69.36
C HIS A 463 -17.75 35.14 69.76
N THR A 464 -17.92 35.62 70.99
CA THR A 464 -17.07 36.66 71.57
C THR A 464 -16.59 36.21 72.94
N GLY A 465 -15.36 36.59 73.30
CA GLY A 465 -14.75 36.25 74.58
C GLY A 465 -13.72 35.13 74.49
N ASP A 466 -13.32 34.60 75.64
CA ASP A 466 -12.35 33.51 75.79
C ASP A 466 -12.93 32.33 76.59
N ALA A 467 -12.13 31.30 76.86
CA ALA A 467 -12.61 30.09 77.54
C ALA A 467 -13.15 30.32 78.97
N SER A 468 -12.87 31.48 79.59
CA SER A 468 -13.31 31.83 80.95
C SER A 468 -14.52 32.77 80.97
N ASP A 469 -14.73 33.55 79.91
CA ASP A 469 -15.86 34.47 79.74
C ASP A 469 -16.21 34.58 78.25
N PHE A 470 -17.35 34.01 77.83
CA PHE A 470 -17.77 34.06 76.44
C PHE A 470 -19.28 34.15 76.26
N SER A 471 -19.68 34.66 75.11
CA SER A 471 -21.04 34.59 74.56
C SER A 471 -20.97 33.97 73.18
N THR A 472 -21.75 32.91 72.96
CA THR A 472 -21.93 32.29 71.65
C THR A 472 -23.40 32.33 71.28
N SER A 473 -23.72 32.69 70.05
CA SER A 473 -25.04 32.53 69.47
C SER A 473 -24.96 31.83 68.12
N ALA A 474 -25.92 30.97 67.83
CA ALA A 474 -26.06 30.33 66.54
C ALA A 474 -27.52 30.37 66.09
N LYS A 475 -27.76 30.57 64.80
CA LYS A 475 -29.10 30.57 64.19
C LYS A 475 -29.05 29.73 62.92
N VAL A 476 -30.07 28.92 62.70
CA VAL A 476 -30.34 28.23 61.44
C VAL A 476 -31.77 28.56 61.02
N GLU A 477 -31.94 28.94 59.76
CA GLU A 477 -33.21 29.24 59.12
C GLU A 477 -33.39 28.30 57.93
N PHE A 478 -34.54 27.65 57.83
CA PHE A 478 -34.84 26.66 56.79
C PHE A 478 -36.35 26.55 56.57
N MET A 479 -36.80 25.88 55.50
CA MET A 479 -38.22 25.61 55.26
C MET A 479 -39.13 26.84 55.32
N ASP A 480 -38.69 27.93 54.67
CA ASP A 480 -39.42 29.18 54.53
C ASP A 480 -39.99 29.69 55.87
N ASN A 481 -39.09 30.24 56.70
CA ASN A 481 -39.32 30.84 58.03
C ASN A 481 -39.30 29.90 59.26
N LYS A 482 -38.76 28.67 59.17
CA LYS A 482 -38.48 27.86 60.38
C LYS A 482 -37.11 28.25 60.92
N VAL A 483 -37.09 28.73 62.17
CA VAL A 483 -35.86 29.18 62.84
C VAL A 483 -35.53 28.27 64.01
N ILE A 484 -34.28 27.81 64.07
CA ILE A 484 -33.65 27.25 65.26
C ILE A 484 -32.58 28.25 65.71
N SER A 485 -32.61 28.68 66.96
CA SER A 485 -31.57 29.56 67.52
C SER A 485 -31.09 29.04 68.85
N GLY A 486 -29.78 29.10 69.07
CA GLY A 486 -29.12 28.76 70.32
C GLY A 486 -28.29 29.92 70.84
N LYS A 487 -28.24 30.10 72.16
CA LYS A 487 -27.33 31.02 72.84
C LYS A 487 -26.65 30.31 74.00
N LEU A 488 -25.35 30.52 74.18
CA LEU A 488 -24.55 29.96 75.25
C LEU A 488 -23.67 31.08 75.84
N ASP A 489 -23.93 31.44 77.08
CA ASP A 489 -23.17 32.45 77.82
C ASP A 489 -22.44 31.78 78.99
N LEU A 490 -21.12 31.92 79.07
CA LEU A 490 -20.32 31.60 80.24
C LEU A 490 -19.78 32.91 80.82
N SER A 491 -20.14 33.22 82.06
CA SER A 491 -19.59 34.37 82.77
C SER A 491 -18.38 33.94 83.60
N SER A 492 -17.40 34.83 83.76
CA SER A 492 -16.18 34.62 84.57
C SER A 492 -16.40 34.16 86.02
N ASN A 493 -17.62 34.27 86.56
CA ASN A 493 -18.03 33.72 87.86
C ASN A 493 -18.54 32.26 87.83
N GLY A 494 -18.36 31.55 86.71
CA GLY A 494 -18.79 30.15 86.56
C GLY A 494 -20.29 29.98 86.27
N ARG A 495 -21.03 31.05 85.95
CA ARG A 495 -22.42 30.96 85.52
C ARG A 495 -22.50 30.59 84.05
N LEU A 496 -23.14 29.47 83.76
CA LEU A 496 -23.45 28.99 82.40
C LEU A 496 -24.95 29.15 82.13
N VAL A 497 -25.29 29.84 81.06
CA VAL A 497 -26.67 29.96 80.56
C VAL A 497 -26.72 29.43 79.14
N SER A 498 -27.57 28.44 78.89
CA SER A 498 -27.84 27.90 77.56
C SER A 498 -29.32 28.07 77.23
N GLU A 499 -29.61 28.64 76.06
CA GLU A 499 -30.95 28.85 75.55
C GLU A 499 -31.06 28.25 74.16
N ILE A 500 -32.13 27.51 73.88
CA ILE A 500 -32.45 26.97 72.56
C ILE A 500 -33.91 27.27 72.26
N SER A 501 -34.18 27.80 71.07
CA SER A 501 -35.53 27.98 70.52
C SER A 501 -35.66 27.19 69.23
N THR A 502 -36.78 26.48 69.08
CA THR A 502 -37.06 25.66 67.89
C THR A 502 -38.49 25.87 67.39
N PRO A 503 -38.79 25.57 66.12
CA PRO A 503 -40.14 25.60 65.59
C PRO A 503 -40.90 24.28 65.83
N PHE A 504 -40.30 23.31 66.55
CA PHE A 504 -40.87 22.00 66.77
C PHE A 504 -41.80 22.02 67.97
N LYS A 505 -43.03 21.56 67.75
CA LYS A 505 -44.05 21.47 68.79
C LYS A 505 -43.55 20.65 69.98
N GLY A 506 -43.63 21.23 71.18
CA GLY A 506 -43.13 20.63 72.43
C GLY A 506 -41.66 20.93 72.77
N PHE A 507 -40.94 21.64 71.91
CA PHE A 507 -39.54 22.06 72.10
C PHE A 507 -39.33 23.54 71.73
N GLU A 508 -40.35 24.37 71.86
CA GLU A 508 -40.36 25.75 71.35
C GLU A 508 -39.30 26.63 72.02
N TYR A 509 -39.06 26.39 73.32
CA TYR A 509 -38.02 27.07 74.11
C TYR A 509 -37.51 26.15 75.22
N THR A 510 -36.19 26.03 75.32
CA THR A 510 -35.49 25.32 76.39
C THR A 510 -34.41 26.23 76.96
N LYS A 511 -34.39 26.40 78.28
CA LYS A 511 -33.35 27.14 78.99
C LYS A 511 -32.73 26.28 80.08
N MET A 512 -31.40 26.28 80.15
CA MET A 512 -30.63 25.67 81.22
C MET A 512 -29.72 26.73 81.85
N GLU A 513 -29.78 26.84 83.17
CA GLU A 513 -28.87 27.67 83.95
C GLU A 513 -28.13 26.79 84.95
N ALA A 514 -26.80 26.86 84.94
CA ALA A 514 -25.96 26.21 85.93
C ALA A 514 -25.07 27.28 86.57
N ASN A 515 -25.08 27.34 87.90
CA ASN A 515 -24.20 28.20 88.66
C ASN A 515 -23.09 27.34 89.26
N GLY A 516 -21.86 27.54 88.80
CA GLY A 516 -20.69 27.04 89.52
C GLY A 516 -20.55 27.83 90.82
N ALA A 517 -21.02 27.28 91.93
CA ALA A 517 -20.57 27.73 93.24
C ALA A 517 -19.08 27.37 93.34
N TYR A 518 -18.20 28.35 93.11
CA TYR A 518 -16.83 28.27 93.59
C TYR A 518 -16.89 28.47 95.10
N ASP A 519 -17.29 27.42 95.82
CA ASP A 519 -17.15 27.37 97.27
C ASP A 519 -15.65 27.29 97.58
N SER A 520 -15.04 28.44 97.83
CA SER A 520 -13.75 28.53 98.47
C SER A 520 -13.90 28.06 99.92
N TYR A 521 -13.86 26.75 100.14
CA TYR A 521 -13.57 26.19 101.46
C TYR A 521 -12.09 25.80 101.56
N SER A 522 -11.51 26.27 102.65
CA SER A 522 -10.09 26.39 102.95
C SER A 522 -9.34 25.06 103.10
N LYS A 523 -8.01 25.23 103.07
CA LYS A 523 -6.98 24.59 103.90
C LYS A 523 -6.24 23.36 103.36
N ASP A 524 -4.93 23.60 103.31
CA ASP A 524 -3.82 22.69 103.60
C ASP A 524 -3.48 21.54 102.64
N MET A 525 -2.30 21.76 102.05
CA MET A 525 -1.16 20.84 102.03
C MET A 525 -1.09 19.70 101.01
N ASN A 526 -0.01 19.82 100.23
CA ASN A 526 1.01 18.81 99.92
C ASN A 526 0.78 17.83 98.75
N ALA A 527 1.54 18.12 97.70
CA ALA A 527 2.57 17.26 97.11
C ALA A 527 2.20 15.82 96.69
N LYS A 528 2.13 15.60 95.37
CA LYS A 528 3.23 15.01 94.58
C LYS A 528 3.06 15.27 93.09
#